data_AF-A0A2X0SZC0-F1
#
_entry.id   AF-A0A2X0SZC0-F1
#
_cell.length_a   1.000
_cell.length_b   1.000
_cell.length_c   1.000
_cell.angle_alpha   90.00
_cell.angle_beta   90.00
_cell.angle_gamma   90.00
#
_symmetry.space_group_name_H-M   'P 1'
#
loop_
_entity.id
_entity.type
_entity.pdbx_description
1 polymer ?
#
loop_
_entity_poly.entity_id
_entity_poly.type
_entity_poly.pdbx_seq_one_letter_code
_entity_poly.pdbx_strand_id
1 'polypeptide(L)'
;MLLVAIGILGVKMGNYSTPIAVTFQKAVGEWGYVLVIAGMLISIFGVAFASSFNTPALIASLATEHSMLPSWIGKKNKHDAAWVAILFSAVISAILIT
;
A
#
# COMPACT_ATOMS: atom_id res chain seq x y z
N MET A 1 2.43 -5.59 -18.97
CA MET A 1 2.82 -4.15 -18.97
C MET A 1 4.34 -3.96 -18.95
N LEU A 2 5.08 -4.70 -18.11
CA LEU A 2 6.55 -4.58 -18.02
C LEU A 2 7.27 -4.76 -19.37
N LEU A 3 6.86 -5.76 -20.17
CA LEU A 3 7.39 -6.00 -21.52
C LEU A 3 7.21 -4.81 -22.48
N VAL A 4 6.06 -4.13 -22.42
CA VAL A 4 5.76 -2.96 -23.26
C VAL A 4 6.58 -1.74 -22.80
N ALA A 5 6.72 -1.56 -21.49
CA ALA A 5 7.58 -0.51 -20.92
C ALA A 5 9.06 -0.74 -21.26
N ILE A 6 9.55 -1.98 -21.22
CA ILE A 6 10.90 -2.33 -21.65
C ILE A 6 11.08 -2.10 -23.15
N GLY A 7 10.07 -2.41 -23.97
CA GLY A 7 10.12 -2.16 -25.42
C GLY A 7 10.24 -0.68 -25.78
N ILE A 8 9.62 0.22 -24.98
CA ILE A 8 9.58 1.66 -25.26
C ILE A 8 10.74 2.42 -24.56
N LEU A 9 11.05 2.09 -23.30
CA LEU A 9 12.09 2.76 -22.51
C LEU A 9 13.45 2.07 -22.57
N GLY A 10 13.49 0.77 -22.90
CA GLY A 10 14.71 -0.04 -22.91
C GLY A 10 15.44 -0.02 -21.56
N VAL A 11 16.76 0.05 -21.64
CA VAL A 11 17.65 0.08 -20.46
C VAL A 11 17.44 1.32 -19.58
N LYS A 12 16.85 2.41 -20.13
CA LYS A 12 16.59 3.65 -19.39
C LYS A 12 15.43 3.53 -18.41
N MET A 13 14.69 2.41 -18.41
CA MET A 13 13.56 2.18 -17.50
C MET A 13 13.97 2.24 -16.02
N GLY A 14 15.18 1.78 -15.66
CA GLY A 14 15.69 1.80 -14.29
C GLY A 14 15.97 3.20 -13.74
N ASN A 15 16.04 4.22 -14.60
CA ASN A 15 16.30 5.60 -14.18
C ASN A 15 15.03 6.37 -13.79
N TYR A 16 13.85 5.77 -13.94
CA TYR A 16 12.57 6.43 -13.66
C TYR A 16 11.87 5.75 -12.49
N SER A 17 11.47 6.53 -11.47
CA SER A 17 10.68 6.02 -10.33
C SER A 17 9.24 5.62 -10.73
N THR A 18 8.73 6.17 -11.84
CA THR A 18 7.38 5.89 -12.36
C THR A 18 7.43 5.41 -13.82
N PRO A 19 8.09 4.26 -14.10
CA PRO A 19 8.43 3.85 -15.45
C PRO A 19 7.21 3.60 -16.34
N ILE A 20 6.08 3.17 -15.78
CA ILE A 20 4.83 2.96 -16.53
C ILE A 20 4.23 4.30 -16.99
N ALA A 21 4.20 5.32 -16.11
CA ALA A 21 3.69 6.64 -16.48
C ALA A 21 4.55 7.28 -17.57
N VAL A 22 5.88 7.24 -17.41
CA VAL A 22 6.84 7.78 -18.39
C VAL A 22 6.78 7.01 -19.72
N THR A 23 6.54 5.70 -19.70
CA THR A 23 6.27 4.91 -20.91
C THR A 23 5.05 5.44 -21.65
N PHE A 24 3.93 5.64 -20.94
CA PHE A 24 2.70 6.15 -21.52
C PHE A 24 2.84 7.59 -22.02
N GLN A 25 3.64 8.42 -21.34
CA GLN A 25 4.00 9.75 -21.82
C GLN A 25 4.66 9.69 -23.20
N LYS A 26 5.61 8.78 -23.40
CA LYS A 26 6.30 8.61 -24.69
C LYS A 26 5.41 7.97 -25.76
N ALA A 27 4.48 7.11 -25.37
CA ALA A 27 3.62 6.39 -26.30
C ALA A 27 2.42 7.22 -26.79
N VAL A 28 1.77 7.97 -25.89
CA VAL A 28 0.47 8.63 -26.12
C VAL A 28 0.54 10.15 -25.88
N GLY A 29 1.63 10.65 -25.31
CA GLY A 29 1.81 12.07 -24.95
C GLY A 29 1.47 12.37 -23.48
N GLU A 30 1.57 13.65 -23.10
CA GLU A 30 1.38 14.10 -21.71
C GLU A 30 0.02 13.75 -21.11
N TRP A 31 -1.04 13.73 -21.93
CA TRP A 31 -2.37 13.37 -21.43
C TRP A 31 -2.43 11.93 -20.90
N GLY A 32 -1.71 10.99 -21.55
CA GLY A 32 -1.59 9.62 -21.09
C GLY A 32 -0.80 9.49 -19.78
N TYR A 33 0.19 10.36 -19.56
CA TYR A 33 0.94 10.41 -18.30
C TYR A 33 0.03 10.78 -17.12
N VAL A 34 -0.77 11.84 -17.28
CA VAL A 34 -1.65 12.34 -16.21
C VAL A 34 -2.70 11.29 -15.83
N LEU A 35 -3.32 10.64 -16.81
CA LEU A 35 -4.32 9.59 -16.57
C LEU A 35 -3.73 8.42 -15.77
N VAL A 36 -2.53 7.97 -16.15
CA VAL A 36 -1.86 6.85 -15.49
C VAL A 36 -1.42 7.21 -14.07
N ILE A 37 -0.90 8.42 -13.84
CA ILE A 37 -0.54 8.89 -12.50
C ILE A 37 -1.78 8.99 -11.61
N ALA A 38 -2.89 9.54 -12.11
CA ALA A 38 -4.14 9.63 -11.36
C ALA A 38 -4.64 8.23 -10.96
N GLY A 39 -4.63 7.27 -11.88
CA GLY A 39 -4.98 5.88 -11.60
C GLY A 39 -4.05 5.22 -10.57
N MET A 40 -2.74 5.45 -10.65
CA MET A 40 -1.78 4.96 -9.67
C MET A 40 -2.04 5.52 -8.27
N LEU A 41 -2.33 6.82 -8.14
CA LEU A 41 -2.63 7.43 -6.85
C LEU A 41 -3.90 6.83 -6.23
N ILE A 42 -4.97 6.68 -7.02
CA ILE A 42 -6.21 6.05 -6.58
C ILE A 42 -5.96 4.61 -6.13
N SER A 43 -5.15 3.85 -6.87
CA SER A 43 -4.80 2.47 -6.55
C SER A 43 -4.00 2.36 -5.25
N ILE A 44 -2.94 3.15 -5.09
CA ILE A 44 -2.10 3.17 -3.88
C ILE A 44 -2.96 3.57 -2.68
N PHE A 45 -3.82 4.59 -2.83
CA PHE A 45 -4.73 5.01 -1.79
C PHE A 45 -5.68 3.88 -1.37
N GLY A 46 -6.29 3.18 -2.33
CA GLY A 46 -7.19 2.06 -2.04
C GLY A 46 -6.49 0.92 -1.29
N VAL A 47 -5.27 0.54 -1.71
CA VAL A 47 -4.48 -0.50 -1.04
C VAL A 47 -4.08 -0.06 0.37
N ALA A 48 -3.62 1.18 0.55
CA ALA A 48 -3.23 1.71 1.85
C ALA A 48 -4.43 1.80 2.81
N PHE A 49 -5.60 2.19 2.30
CA PHE A 49 -6.83 2.24 3.08
C PHE A 49 -7.27 0.83 3.49
N ALA A 50 -7.30 -0.12 2.56
CA ALA A 50 -7.66 -1.51 2.85
C ALA A 50 -6.68 -2.18 3.85
N SER A 51 -5.37 -1.98 3.68
CA SER A 51 -4.36 -2.54 4.58
C SER A 51 -4.43 -1.95 5.98
N SER A 52 -4.85 -0.69 6.11
CA SER A 52 -5.05 -0.01 7.41
C SER A 52 -6.16 -0.64 8.25
N PHE A 53 -7.14 -1.32 7.63
CA PHE A 53 -8.17 -2.07 8.37
C PHE A 53 -7.84 -3.56 8.49
N ASN A 54 -7.27 -4.16 7.43
CA ASN A 54 -6.98 -5.58 7.43
C ASN A 54 -5.86 -5.93 8.42
N THR A 55 -4.78 -5.15 8.47
CA THR A 55 -3.62 -5.45 9.32
C THR A 55 -3.99 -5.45 10.82
N PRO A 56 -4.69 -4.44 11.35
CA PRO A 56 -5.12 -4.45 12.75
C PRO A 56 -6.17 -5.53 13.06
N ALA A 57 -7.07 -5.83 12.11
CA ALA A 57 -8.05 -6.89 12.27
C ALA A 57 -7.37 -8.27 12.37
N LEU A 58 -6.38 -8.55 11.54
CA LEU A 58 -5.59 -9.78 11.60
C LEU A 58 -4.81 -9.88 12.92
N ILE A 59 -4.18 -8.78 13.37
CA ILE A 59 -3.46 -8.74 14.66
C ILE A 59 -4.42 -9.00 15.83
N ALA A 60 -5.62 -8.42 15.79
CA ALA A 60 -6.64 -8.65 16.81
C ALA A 60 -7.09 -10.11 16.85
N SER A 61 -7.40 -10.70 15.69
CA SER A 61 -7.77 -12.11 15.58
C SER A 61 -6.67 -13.05 16.05
N LEU A 62 -5.40 -12.75 15.75
CA LEU A 62 -4.25 -13.52 16.24
C LEU A 62 -4.11 -13.44 17.77
N ALA A 63 -4.43 -12.29 18.37
CA ALA A 63 -4.40 -12.11 19.82
C ALA A 63 -5.58 -12.80 20.53
N THR A 64 -6.74 -12.92 19.89
CA THR A 64 -7.94 -13.52 20.51
C THR A 64 -8.07 -15.03 20.26
N GLU A 65 -7.82 -15.49 19.03
CA GLU A 65 -8.09 -16.89 18.62
C GLU A 65 -6.88 -17.81 18.88
N HIS A 66 -5.67 -17.32 18.63
CA HIS A 66 -4.46 -18.15 18.66
C HIS A 66 -3.58 -17.92 19.89
N SER A 67 -3.93 -16.99 20.80
CA SER A 67 -3.12 -16.61 21.99
C SER A 67 -1.64 -16.34 21.68
N MET A 68 -1.32 -16.01 20.42
CA MET A 68 0.06 -15.80 19.94
C MET A 68 0.60 -14.41 20.28
N LEU A 69 -0.27 -13.51 20.75
CA LEU A 69 0.07 -12.15 21.14
C LEU A 69 -0.56 -11.83 22.50
N PRO A 70 0.06 -10.95 23.31
CA PRO A 70 -0.48 -10.54 24.60
C PRO A 70 -1.93 -10.09 24.49
N SER A 71 -2.81 -10.58 25.36
CA SER A 71 -4.26 -10.33 25.33
C SER A 71 -4.64 -8.83 25.36
N TRP A 72 -3.73 -7.95 25.78
CA TRP A 72 -3.89 -6.50 25.71
C TRP A 72 -3.90 -5.93 24.28
N ILE A 73 -3.26 -6.58 23.31
CA ILE A 73 -3.24 -6.15 21.90
C ILE A 73 -4.59 -6.39 21.22
N GLY A 74 -5.27 -7.47 21.59
CA GLY A 74 -6.62 -7.80 21.09
C GLY A 74 -7.74 -6.98 21.74
N LYS A 75 -7.44 -6.03 22.63
CA LYS A 75 -8.45 -5.26 23.35
C LYS A 75 -9.25 -4.38 22.38
N LYS A 76 -10.49 -4.78 22.14
CA LYS A 76 -11.44 -4.05 21.29
C LYS A 76 -12.08 -2.89 22.05
N ASN A 77 -12.33 -1.78 21.35
CA ASN A 77 -13.06 -0.63 21.87
C ASN A 77 -14.59 -0.81 21.67
N LYS A 78 -15.42 0.13 22.16
CA LYS A 78 -16.90 0.12 22.09
C LYS A 78 -17.49 -0.06 20.67
N HIS A 79 -16.69 0.17 19.64
CA HIS A 79 -17.04 0.00 18.22
C HIS A 79 -16.43 -1.29 17.61
N ASP A 80 -16.07 -2.27 18.44
CA ASP A 80 -15.43 -3.55 18.08
C ASP A 80 -14.07 -3.42 17.36
N ALA A 81 -13.50 -2.21 17.29
CA ALA A 81 -12.20 -1.95 16.71
C ALA A 81 -11.06 -2.20 17.72
N ALA A 82 -10.07 -3.00 17.34
CA ALA A 82 -8.86 -3.26 18.14
C ALA A 82 -7.90 -2.07 18.10
N TRP A 83 -8.22 -1.02 18.86
CA TRP A 83 -7.47 0.25 18.87
C TRP A 83 -5.98 0.08 19.16
N VAL A 84 -5.62 -0.85 20.07
CA VAL A 84 -4.21 -1.14 20.41
C VAL A 84 -3.48 -1.74 19.22
N ALA A 85 -4.11 -2.66 18.48
CA ALA A 85 -3.55 -3.24 17.26
C ALA A 85 -3.37 -2.20 16.14
N ILE A 86 -4.29 -1.23 16.02
CA ILE A 86 -4.19 -0.13 15.05
C ILE A 86 -2.97 0.73 15.37
N LEU A 87 -2.84 1.17 16.63
CA LEU A 87 -1.74 2.02 17.07
C LEU A 87 -0.39 1.29 16.90
N PHE A 88 -0.34 0.01 17.24
CA PHE A 88 0.86 -0.81 17.10
C PHE A 88 1.27 -0.98 15.63
N SER A 89 0.32 -1.28 14.74
CA SER A 89 0.55 -1.35 13.30
C SER A 89 1.04 -0.01 12.72
N ALA A 90 0.46 1.11 13.18
CA ALA A 90 0.85 2.44 12.73
C ALA A 90 2.28 2.80 13.17
N VAL A 91 2.64 2.52 14.43
CA VAL A 91 3.99 2.77 14.96
C VAL A 91 5.05 1.94 14.22
N ILE A 92 4.80 0.65 14.02
CA ILE A 92 5.73 -0.22 13.28
C ILE A 92 5.89 0.26 11.84
N SER A 93 4.79 0.62 11.19
CA SER A 93 4.83 1.14 9.81
C SER A 93 5.62 2.44 9.72
N ALA A 94 5.47 3.35 10.70
CA ALA A 94 6.22 4.60 10.77
C ALA A 94 7.72 4.38 11.00
N ILE A 95 8.09 3.43 11.88
CA ILE A 95 9.49 3.06 12.11
C ILE A 95 10.11 2.46 10.84
N LEU A 96 9.39 1.59 10.13
CA LEU A 96 9.91 0.90 8.95
C LEU A 96 10.09 1.82 7.73
N ILE A 97 9.26 2.87 7.63
CA ILE A 97 9.34 3.87 6.56
C ILE A 97 10.50 4.85 6.75
N THR A 98 11.00 5.00 7.98
CA THR A 98 12.10 5.89 8.33
C THR A 98 13.44 5.18 8.14
#